data_AF-A0A946CPB7-F1
#
_entry.id   AF-A0A946CPB7-F1
#
_cell.length_a   1.000
_cell.length_b   1.000
_cell.length_c   1.000
_cell.angle_alpha   90.00
_cell.angle_beta   90.00
_cell.angle_gamma   90.00
#
_symmetry.space_group_name_H-M   'P 1'
#
loop_
_entity.id
_entity.type
_entity.pdbx_description
1 polymer ?
#
loop_
_entity_poly.entity_id
_entity_poly.type
_entity_poly.pdbx_seq_one_letter_code
_entity_poly.pdbx_strand_id
1 'polypeptide(L)'
;MTKASLADDMPDLYFVDAHSQMAKGLSSDKIIPLMDKAGVRHTILSARNDRSPQDVADFAARHPDRITAAVRSKGRGFNFNKPNFQELINTQVSQPVFKAMAEAILYHAQKGRKAPEINVAIDSPQSRVLLDIALRKNWPYIAHYEFRAAKNRKETFLASFKKMARNHSGHPFVLIHMGQLYAADVGQLIADHRNVYFMMSHSNPVSIAKNPGQPWANLFSGKKLADNWKALMLEHPDRFILTFDNVWPQDWGKSYLKQAALWRKALSTLPLDVAHALAHGNAERLWRLPVP
;
A
#
# COMPACT_ATOMS: atom_id res chain seq x y z
N MET A 1 5.12 31.33 -8.74
CA MET A 1 4.74 29.93 -9.07
C MET A 1 3.24 29.79 -8.84
N THR A 2 2.46 29.69 -9.89
CA THR A 2 1.01 29.47 -9.82
C THR A 2 0.77 28.07 -9.27
N LYS A 3 0.22 27.98 -8.05
CA LYS A 3 -0.34 26.72 -7.52
C LYS A 3 -1.32 26.20 -8.58
N ALA A 4 -1.07 25.02 -9.14
CA ALA A 4 -2.11 24.32 -9.88
C ALA A 4 -3.30 24.18 -8.91
N SER A 5 -4.42 24.83 -9.20
CA SER A 5 -5.61 24.71 -8.36
C SER A 5 -6.06 23.26 -8.42
N LEU A 6 -6.03 22.58 -7.28
CA LEU A 6 -6.64 21.26 -7.14
C LEU A 6 -8.14 21.39 -7.43
N ALA A 7 -8.76 20.32 -7.91
CA ALA A 7 -10.12 20.35 -8.47
C ALA A 7 -11.24 20.54 -7.41
N ASP A 8 -10.89 20.84 -6.16
CA ASP A 8 -11.78 20.97 -5.02
C ASP A 8 -11.49 22.25 -4.22
N ASP A 9 -12.53 22.82 -3.61
CA ASP A 9 -12.44 23.99 -2.70
C ASP A 9 -11.86 23.61 -1.31
N MET A 10 -11.06 22.54 -1.26
CA MET A 10 -10.44 21.98 -0.04
C MET A 10 -8.93 22.24 -0.09
N PRO A 11 -8.47 23.48 0.16
CA PRO A 11 -7.08 23.88 -0.03
C PRO A 11 -6.08 23.03 0.78
N ASP A 12 -6.55 22.39 1.86
CA ASP A 12 -5.71 21.62 2.78
C ASP A 12 -5.77 20.10 2.58
N LEU A 13 -6.66 19.56 1.73
CA LEU A 13 -6.70 18.12 1.49
C LEU A 13 -5.56 17.68 0.56
N TYR A 14 -4.59 16.96 1.09
CA TYR A 14 -3.49 16.36 0.34
C TYR A 14 -3.40 14.86 0.55
N PHE A 15 -2.61 14.20 -0.29
CA PHE A 15 -2.44 12.75 -0.23
C PHE A 15 -1.06 12.33 0.21
N VAL A 16 -1.02 11.22 0.94
CA VAL A 16 0.16 10.36 1.09
C VAL A 16 -0.09 9.10 0.30
N ASP A 17 0.79 8.79 -0.65
CA ASP A 17 0.82 7.48 -1.30
C ASP A 17 1.64 6.52 -0.44
N ALA A 18 0.96 5.76 0.43
CA ALA A 18 1.62 4.94 1.43
C ALA A 18 2.32 3.68 0.87
N HIS A 19 2.19 3.40 -0.43
CA HIS A 19 2.92 2.30 -1.07
C HIS A 19 2.92 2.49 -2.59
N SER A 20 4.11 2.68 -3.16
CA SER A 20 4.36 2.64 -4.61
C SER A 20 5.78 2.15 -4.88
N GLN A 21 6.07 1.85 -6.15
CA GLN A 21 7.33 1.20 -6.53
C GLN A 21 8.02 1.88 -7.70
N MET A 22 9.34 1.77 -7.69
CA MET A 22 10.22 2.33 -8.70
C MET A 22 10.78 1.21 -9.58
N ALA A 23 10.28 1.12 -10.82
CA ALA A 23 10.74 0.16 -11.83
C ALA A 23 11.97 0.66 -12.60
N LYS A 24 12.73 -0.24 -13.24
CA LYS A 24 13.92 0.12 -14.06
C LYS A 24 13.59 1.08 -15.22
N GLY A 25 12.42 0.92 -15.84
CA GLY A 25 11.97 1.77 -16.96
C GLY A 25 11.37 3.12 -16.56
N LEU A 26 11.34 3.46 -15.27
CA LEU A 26 10.81 4.73 -14.76
C LEU A 26 11.97 5.70 -14.47
N SER A 27 12.00 6.84 -15.18
CA SER A 27 12.86 7.97 -14.82
C SER A 27 12.37 8.57 -13.50
N SER A 28 13.29 8.71 -12.53
CA SER A 28 13.05 9.33 -11.22
C SER A 28 12.47 10.73 -11.32
N ASP A 29 12.93 11.48 -12.33
CA ASP A 29 12.65 12.91 -12.48
C ASP A 29 11.18 13.16 -12.85
N LYS A 30 10.44 12.10 -13.22
CA LYS A 30 9.00 12.14 -13.46
C LYS A 30 8.18 11.98 -12.18
N ILE A 31 8.73 11.44 -11.10
CA ILE A 31 7.97 11.05 -9.91
C ILE A 31 7.44 12.31 -9.18
N ILE A 32 8.31 13.24 -8.78
CA ILE A 32 7.87 14.46 -8.05
C ILE A 32 6.87 15.29 -8.88
N PRO A 33 7.11 15.60 -10.18
CA PRO A 33 6.13 16.34 -10.97
C PRO A 33 4.78 15.64 -11.12
N LEU A 34 4.74 14.30 -11.12
CA LEU A 34 3.49 13.54 -11.15
C LEU A 34 2.80 13.57 -9.79
N MET A 35 3.55 13.48 -8.69
CA MET A 35 3.02 13.64 -7.33
C MET A 35 2.36 15.01 -7.15
N ASP A 36 3.04 16.08 -7.57
CA ASP A 36 2.51 17.45 -7.48
C ASP A 36 1.19 17.58 -8.26
N LYS A 37 1.13 17.07 -9.49
CA LYS A 37 -0.10 17.05 -10.31
C LYS A 37 -1.22 16.19 -9.70
N ALA A 38 -0.88 15.15 -8.95
CA ALA A 38 -1.83 14.28 -8.27
C ALA A 38 -2.31 14.86 -6.93
N GLY A 39 -1.69 15.93 -6.43
CA GLY A 39 -1.90 16.42 -5.06
C GLY A 39 -1.35 15.48 -3.99
N VAL A 40 -0.32 14.71 -4.32
CA VAL A 40 0.39 13.79 -3.41
C VAL A 40 1.62 14.51 -2.85
N ARG A 41 1.64 14.72 -1.54
CA ARG A 41 2.76 15.40 -0.86
C ARG A 41 3.87 14.44 -0.49
N HIS A 42 3.54 13.21 -0.10
CA HIS A 42 4.55 12.24 0.30
C HIS A 42 4.28 10.87 -0.32
N THR A 43 5.32 10.13 -0.65
CA THR A 43 5.22 8.74 -1.12
C THR A 43 6.19 7.85 -0.37
N ILE A 44 5.69 6.71 0.12
CA ILE A 44 6.55 5.62 0.60
C ILE A 44 6.89 4.76 -0.63
N LEU A 45 8.16 4.78 -1.03
CA LEU A 45 8.63 4.24 -2.30
C LEU A 45 9.59 3.08 -2.07
N SER A 46 9.37 1.94 -2.72
CA SER A 46 10.33 0.83 -2.75
C SER A 46 10.85 0.57 -4.15
N ALA A 47 11.99 -0.12 -4.27
CA ALA A 47 12.41 -0.61 -5.58
C ALA A 47 11.53 -1.78 -6.03
N ARG A 48 11.22 -1.85 -7.32
CA ARG A 48 10.67 -3.07 -7.94
C ARG A 48 11.77 -4.12 -8.07
N ASN A 49 11.40 -5.36 -8.36
CA ASN A 49 12.33 -6.48 -8.51
C ASN A 49 13.41 -6.29 -9.59
N ASP A 50 13.17 -5.43 -10.59
CA ASP A 50 14.10 -5.15 -11.69
C ASP A 50 15.00 -3.93 -11.45
N ARG A 51 14.87 -3.28 -10.27
CA ARG A 51 15.61 -2.08 -9.91
C ARG A 51 16.39 -2.30 -8.61
N SER A 52 17.54 -1.64 -8.49
CA SER A 52 18.31 -1.65 -7.26
C SER A 52 17.55 -0.88 -6.16
N PRO A 53 17.47 -1.38 -4.92
CA PRO A 53 17.03 -0.58 -3.78
C PRO A 53 17.86 0.69 -3.57
N GLN A 54 19.14 0.69 -3.96
CA GLN A 54 20.01 1.85 -3.83
C GLN A 54 19.49 3.06 -4.63
N ASP A 55 18.94 2.84 -5.83
CA ASP A 55 18.37 3.92 -6.63
C ASP A 55 17.23 4.66 -5.90
N VAL A 56 16.46 3.93 -5.10
CA VAL A 56 15.35 4.48 -4.30
C VAL A 56 15.89 5.18 -3.06
N ALA A 57 16.93 4.62 -2.42
CA ALA A 57 17.65 5.28 -1.33
C ALA A 57 18.23 6.64 -1.78
N ASP A 58 18.94 6.66 -2.92
CA ASP A 58 19.55 7.88 -3.47
C ASP A 58 18.50 8.90 -3.89
N PHE A 59 17.34 8.45 -4.38
CA PHE A 59 16.23 9.33 -4.71
C PHE A 59 15.57 9.90 -3.44
N ALA A 60 15.35 9.08 -2.41
CA ALA A 60 14.81 9.53 -1.13
C ALA A 60 15.76 10.51 -0.42
N ALA A 61 17.07 10.27 -0.46
CA ALA A 61 18.07 11.18 0.11
C ALA A 61 18.07 12.57 -0.55
N ARG A 62 17.75 12.66 -1.85
CA ARG A 62 17.59 13.94 -2.56
C ARG A 62 16.24 14.63 -2.32
N HIS A 63 15.24 13.89 -1.83
CA HIS A 63 13.89 14.39 -1.61
C HIS A 63 13.32 13.92 -0.25
N PRO A 64 14.01 14.15 0.88
CA PRO A 64 13.67 13.54 2.17
C PRO A 64 12.29 13.96 2.70
N ASP A 65 11.81 15.15 2.33
CA ASP A 65 10.49 15.66 2.74
C ASP A 65 9.35 15.12 1.88
N ARG A 66 9.68 14.48 0.74
CA ARG A 66 8.70 14.00 -0.25
C ARG A 66 8.66 12.48 -0.36
N ILE A 67 9.78 11.80 -0.06
CA ILE A 67 9.94 10.38 -0.30
C ILE A 67 10.52 9.69 0.94
N THR A 68 9.82 8.66 1.40
CA THR A 68 10.35 7.70 2.37
C THR A 68 10.76 6.44 1.63
N ALA A 69 12.04 6.06 1.72
CA ALA A 69 12.51 4.80 1.14
C ALA A 69 12.02 3.60 1.97
N ALA A 70 11.36 2.65 1.31
CA ALA A 70 10.96 1.37 1.86
C ALA A 70 11.89 0.26 1.39
N VAL A 71 12.29 -0.62 2.31
CA VAL A 71 13.09 -1.79 1.97
C VAL A 71 12.31 -2.68 1.01
N ARG A 72 12.97 -3.15 -0.06
CA ARG A 72 12.42 -4.12 -1.00
C ARG A 72 12.37 -5.49 -0.34
N SER A 73 11.16 -5.93 0.00
CA SER A 73 10.82 -7.18 0.68
C SER A 73 10.35 -8.30 -0.24
N LYS A 74 10.08 -8.02 -1.52
CA LYS A 74 9.63 -9.01 -2.50
C LYS A 74 10.68 -9.29 -3.58
N GLY A 75 10.52 -10.45 -4.24
CA GLY A 75 11.40 -10.92 -5.31
C GLY A 75 11.69 -12.42 -5.21
N ARG A 76 12.43 -12.97 -6.17
CA ARG A 76 12.75 -14.42 -6.20
C ARG A 76 13.43 -14.91 -4.92
N GLY A 77 14.26 -14.08 -4.30
CA GLY A 77 14.90 -14.41 -3.03
C GLY A 77 13.89 -14.72 -1.93
N PHE A 78 12.89 -13.84 -1.75
CA PHE A 78 11.79 -14.05 -0.81
C PHE A 78 10.93 -15.26 -1.22
N ASN A 79 10.48 -15.29 -2.47
CA ASN A 79 9.54 -16.31 -2.95
C ASN A 79 10.06 -17.75 -2.80
N PHE A 80 11.37 -17.94 -2.91
CA PHE A 80 12.02 -19.25 -2.86
C PHE A 80 12.94 -19.43 -1.63
N ASN A 81 12.79 -18.58 -0.60
CA ASN A 81 13.60 -18.58 0.62
C ASN A 81 15.12 -18.74 0.35
N LYS A 82 15.66 -17.94 -0.56
CA LYS A 82 17.08 -18.01 -0.92
C LYS A 82 17.94 -17.26 0.11
N PRO A 83 19.17 -17.73 0.41
CA PRO A 83 20.05 -17.06 1.38
C PRO A 83 20.30 -15.58 1.10
N ASN A 84 20.44 -15.21 -0.18
CA ASN A 84 20.67 -13.83 -0.61
C ASN A 84 19.49 -12.87 -0.31
N PHE A 85 18.31 -13.38 0.04
CA PHE A 85 17.20 -12.53 0.50
C PHE A 85 17.52 -11.87 1.84
N GLN A 86 18.01 -12.64 2.81
CA GLN A 86 18.29 -12.12 4.14
C GLN A 86 19.46 -11.12 4.09
N GLU A 87 20.50 -11.41 3.29
CA GLU A 87 21.59 -10.48 3.03
C GLU A 87 21.09 -9.17 2.43
N LEU A 88 20.28 -9.24 1.37
CA LEU A 88 19.69 -8.06 0.73
C LEU A 88 18.87 -7.21 1.71
N ILE A 89 18.07 -7.84 2.57
CA ILE A 89 17.24 -7.15 3.55
C ILE A 89 18.10 -6.51 4.63
N ASN A 90 19.07 -7.25 5.19
CA ASN A 90 19.96 -6.73 6.22
C ASN A 90 20.77 -5.52 5.72
N THR A 91 21.26 -5.58 4.48
CA THR A 91 21.98 -4.47 3.83
C THR A 91 21.11 -3.21 3.66
N GLN A 92 19.81 -3.36 3.39
CA GLN A 92 18.90 -2.21 3.32
C GLN A 92 18.56 -1.68 4.72
N VAL A 93 18.25 -2.57 5.66
CA VAL A 93 17.81 -2.22 7.02
C VAL A 93 18.92 -1.56 7.87
N SER A 94 20.19 -1.83 7.55
CA SER A 94 21.35 -1.16 8.17
C SER A 94 21.53 0.28 7.71
N GLN A 95 20.96 0.67 6.57
CA GLN A 95 21.08 2.03 6.04
C GLN A 95 19.99 2.94 6.63
N PRO A 96 20.35 4.08 7.26
CA PRO A 96 19.38 4.98 7.90
C PRO A 96 18.33 5.61 6.96
N VAL A 97 18.62 5.62 5.65
CA VAL A 97 17.72 6.16 4.62
C VAL A 97 16.43 5.37 4.48
N PHE A 98 16.46 4.04 4.75
CA PHE A 98 15.26 3.22 4.73
C PHE A 98 14.50 3.35 6.04
N LYS A 99 13.27 3.89 5.95
CA LYS A 99 12.40 4.15 7.11
C LYS A 99 11.05 3.43 7.01
N ALA A 100 10.92 2.49 6.10
CA ALA A 100 9.72 1.69 5.90
C ALA A 100 10.05 0.31 5.30
N MET A 101 9.04 -0.54 5.19
CA MET A 101 9.11 -1.85 4.54
C MET A 101 8.01 -1.97 3.48
N ALA A 102 8.35 -2.54 2.33
CA ALA A 102 7.38 -2.90 1.31
C ALA A 102 6.57 -4.14 1.72
N GLU A 103 5.65 -4.58 0.88
CA GLU A 103 4.78 -5.73 1.18
C GLU A 103 5.53 -7.06 1.31
N ALA A 104 5.07 -7.92 2.22
CA ALA A 104 5.34 -9.35 2.18
C ALA A 104 4.34 -10.01 1.22
N ILE A 105 4.82 -10.54 0.10
CA ILE A 105 3.98 -11.17 -0.94
C ILE A 105 3.61 -12.61 -0.56
N LEU A 106 2.60 -12.75 0.31
CA LEU A 106 2.25 -14.03 0.92
C LEU A 106 1.35 -14.89 0.01
N TYR A 107 0.33 -14.29 -0.60
CA TYR A 107 -0.41 -14.94 -1.67
C TYR A 107 -0.74 -13.97 -2.80
N HIS A 108 -0.35 -14.36 -4.01
CA HIS A 108 -0.63 -13.62 -5.24
C HIS A 108 -0.94 -14.63 -6.35
N ALA A 109 -2.13 -14.58 -6.93
CA ALA A 109 -2.53 -15.48 -8.00
C ALA A 109 -1.78 -15.17 -9.30
N GLN A 110 -1.51 -16.21 -10.08
CA GLN A 110 -0.83 -16.06 -11.36
C GLN A 110 -1.60 -15.11 -12.30
N LYS A 111 -0.87 -14.19 -12.95
CA LYS A 111 -1.42 -13.23 -13.95
C LYS A 111 -0.87 -13.55 -15.34
N GLY A 112 -1.26 -14.70 -15.88
CA GLY A 112 -0.71 -15.22 -17.13
C GLY A 112 0.82 -15.29 -17.09
N ARG A 113 1.49 -14.61 -18.03
CA ARG A 113 2.97 -14.51 -18.08
C ARG A 113 3.52 -13.26 -17.38
N LYS A 114 2.67 -12.36 -16.88
CA LYS A 114 3.10 -11.08 -16.28
C LYS A 114 3.65 -11.25 -14.87
N ALA A 115 3.05 -12.14 -14.09
CA ALA A 115 3.45 -12.43 -12.71
C ALA A 115 3.10 -13.88 -12.35
N PRO A 116 4.00 -14.61 -11.65
CA PRO A 116 3.76 -15.98 -11.22
C PRO A 116 2.73 -16.05 -10.07
N GLU A 117 2.22 -17.25 -9.81
CA GLU A 117 1.60 -17.52 -8.51
C GLU A 117 2.67 -17.50 -7.43
N ILE A 118 2.39 -16.81 -6.32
CA ILE A 118 3.18 -16.84 -5.10
C ILE A 118 2.33 -17.42 -3.99
N ASN A 119 2.91 -18.35 -3.23
CA ASN A 119 2.30 -18.96 -2.05
C ASN A 119 3.38 -19.15 -0.99
N VAL A 120 3.52 -18.16 -0.12
CA VAL A 120 4.46 -18.14 1.00
C VAL A 120 3.66 -18.10 2.29
N ALA A 121 3.85 -19.10 3.15
CA ALA A 121 3.19 -19.14 4.44
C ALA A 121 3.63 -17.94 5.32
N ILE A 122 2.70 -17.35 6.06
CA ILE A 122 2.96 -16.16 6.91
C ILE A 122 3.97 -16.43 8.03
N ASP A 123 4.12 -17.69 8.42
CA ASP A 123 5.06 -18.16 9.43
C ASP A 123 6.30 -18.83 8.83
N SER A 124 6.50 -18.75 7.51
CA SER A 124 7.74 -19.21 6.87
C SER A 124 8.97 -18.42 7.35
N PRO A 125 10.19 -18.99 7.29
CA PRO A 125 11.40 -18.32 7.78
C PRO A 125 11.61 -16.93 7.17
N GLN A 126 11.43 -16.76 5.86
CA GLN A 126 11.57 -15.49 5.17
C GLN A 126 10.50 -14.46 5.60
N SER A 127 9.28 -14.91 5.93
CA SER A 127 8.21 -14.04 6.42
C SER A 127 8.47 -13.60 7.86
N ARG A 128 9.00 -14.51 8.71
CA ARG A 128 9.43 -14.18 10.07
C ARG A 128 10.54 -13.15 10.09
N VAL A 129 11.52 -13.23 9.18
CA VAL A 129 12.56 -12.19 9.05
C VAL A 129 11.94 -10.81 8.83
N LEU A 130 10.96 -10.69 7.93
CA LEU A 130 10.27 -9.42 7.68
C LEU A 130 9.47 -8.97 8.90
N LEU A 131 8.75 -9.87 9.57
CA LEU A 131 8.00 -9.54 10.78
C LEU A 131 8.92 -9.06 11.91
N ASP A 132 10.04 -9.74 12.16
CA ASP A 132 11.00 -9.37 13.20
C ASP A 132 11.59 -7.97 12.95
N ILE A 133 11.84 -7.62 11.69
CA ILE A 133 12.27 -6.27 11.32
C ILE A 133 11.14 -5.27 11.54
N ALA A 134 9.92 -5.57 11.11
CA ALA A 134 8.75 -4.69 11.28
C ALA A 134 8.52 -4.37 12.76
N LEU A 135 8.53 -5.40 13.62
CA LEU A 135 8.42 -5.27 15.07
C LEU A 135 9.53 -4.40 15.66
N ARG A 136 10.81 -4.73 15.36
CA ARG A 136 11.98 -4.04 15.92
C ARG A 136 12.11 -2.59 15.45
N LYS A 137 11.70 -2.28 14.23
CA LYS A 137 11.72 -0.92 13.67
C LYS A 137 10.42 -0.15 13.93
N ASN A 138 9.41 -0.81 14.50
CA ASN A 138 8.04 -0.30 14.62
C ASN A 138 7.49 0.22 13.28
N TRP A 139 7.71 -0.54 12.20
CA TRP A 139 7.12 -0.29 10.89
C TRP A 139 5.88 -1.17 10.72
N PRO A 140 4.77 -0.67 10.16
CA PRO A 140 3.62 -1.53 9.86
C PRO A 140 4.00 -2.74 9.00
N TYR A 141 3.49 -3.92 9.35
CA TYR A 141 3.69 -5.13 8.54
C TYR A 141 2.64 -5.19 7.42
N ILE A 142 3.06 -4.92 6.18
CA ILE A 142 2.18 -4.95 5.01
C ILE A 142 2.09 -6.38 4.48
N ALA A 143 0.94 -7.02 4.66
CA ALA A 143 0.63 -8.35 4.15
C ALA A 143 -0.11 -8.28 2.80
N HIS A 144 0.47 -8.87 1.76
CA HIS A 144 -0.21 -9.03 0.47
C HIS A 144 -0.84 -10.41 0.38
N TYR A 145 -2.17 -10.40 0.49
CA TYR A 145 -3.05 -11.53 0.23
C TYR A 145 -4.09 -11.17 -0.81
N GLU A 146 -4.19 -11.98 -1.86
CA GLU A 146 -5.32 -11.97 -2.78
C GLU A 146 -6.40 -12.97 -2.34
N PHE A 147 -7.11 -12.68 -1.23
CA PHE A 147 -8.01 -13.64 -0.59
C PHE A 147 -9.13 -14.16 -1.51
N ARG A 148 -9.72 -13.30 -2.36
CA ARG A 148 -10.74 -13.74 -3.32
C ARG A 148 -10.16 -14.60 -4.42
N ALA A 149 -8.97 -14.27 -4.91
CA ALA A 149 -8.29 -15.09 -5.92
C ALA A 149 -7.88 -16.47 -5.36
N ALA A 150 -7.69 -16.58 -4.04
CA ALA A 150 -7.30 -17.82 -3.36
C ALA A 150 -8.39 -18.91 -3.36
N LYS A 151 -9.65 -18.57 -3.67
CA LYS A 151 -10.79 -19.49 -3.73
C LYS A 151 -10.90 -20.35 -2.45
N ASN A 152 -10.76 -21.67 -2.56
CA ASN A 152 -10.83 -22.62 -1.45
C ASN A 152 -9.72 -22.44 -0.40
N ARG A 153 -8.63 -21.71 -0.71
CA ARG A 153 -7.56 -21.38 0.25
C ARG A 153 -7.85 -20.11 1.07
N LYS A 154 -8.91 -19.35 0.75
CA LYS A 154 -9.27 -18.08 1.41
C LYS A 154 -9.31 -18.24 2.93
N GLU A 155 -10.07 -19.21 3.42
CA GLU A 155 -10.31 -19.41 4.86
C GLU A 155 -9.02 -19.75 5.61
N THR A 156 -8.20 -20.64 5.06
CA THR A 156 -6.90 -21.01 5.64
C THR A 156 -5.96 -19.81 5.72
N PHE A 157 -5.86 -19.01 4.65
CA PHE A 157 -5.01 -17.82 4.66
C PHE A 157 -5.53 -16.75 5.62
N LEU A 158 -6.84 -16.54 5.66
CA LEU A 158 -7.46 -15.57 6.56
C LEU A 158 -7.27 -15.99 8.03
N ALA A 159 -7.43 -17.29 8.35
CA ALA A 159 -7.20 -17.81 9.69
C ALA A 159 -5.74 -17.61 10.14
N SER A 160 -4.77 -17.88 9.27
CA SER A 160 -3.35 -17.65 9.53
C SER A 160 -3.02 -16.17 9.74
N PHE A 161 -3.58 -15.28 8.91
CA PHE A 161 -3.45 -13.83 9.11
C PHE A 161 -4.05 -13.37 10.44
N LYS A 162 -5.29 -13.77 10.75
CA LYS A 162 -5.98 -13.45 12.01
C LYS A 162 -5.18 -13.95 13.23
N LYS A 163 -4.59 -15.15 13.15
CA LYS A 163 -3.72 -15.69 14.20
C LYS A 163 -2.48 -14.81 14.41
N MET A 164 -1.81 -14.43 13.33
CA MET A 164 -0.65 -13.53 13.39
C MET A 164 -1.01 -12.18 14.01
N ALA A 165 -2.10 -11.55 13.55
CA ALA A 165 -2.57 -10.27 14.08
C ALA A 165 -2.91 -10.34 15.58
N ARG A 166 -3.52 -11.43 16.06
CA ARG A 166 -3.78 -11.65 17.50
C ARG A 166 -2.50 -11.79 18.31
N ASN A 167 -1.54 -12.56 17.82
CA ASN A 167 -0.27 -12.81 18.53
C ASN A 167 0.58 -11.54 18.68
N HIS A 168 0.30 -10.52 17.88
CA HIS A 168 1.02 -9.25 17.86
C HIS A 168 0.04 -8.07 17.95
N SER A 169 -0.93 -8.14 18.86
CA SER A 169 -2.05 -7.18 18.98
C SER A 169 -1.64 -5.71 19.19
N GLY A 170 -0.41 -5.45 19.65
CA GLY A 170 0.16 -4.10 19.79
C GLY A 170 0.83 -3.55 18.52
N HIS A 171 0.93 -4.35 17.44
CA HIS A 171 1.66 -3.98 16.23
C HIS A 171 0.74 -3.86 15.02
N PRO A 172 0.87 -2.83 14.16
CA PRO A 172 0.02 -2.66 12.98
C PRO A 172 0.25 -3.72 11.89
N PHE A 173 -0.82 -4.40 11.47
CA PHE A 173 -0.86 -5.26 10.28
C PHE A 173 -1.73 -4.61 9.21
N VAL A 174 -1.19 -4.48 8.00
CA VAL A 174 -1.86 -3.78 6.89
C VAL A 174 -2.14 -4.77 5.77
N LEU A 175 -3.40 -4.89 5.35
CA LEU A 175 -3.78 -5.65 4.16
C LEU A 175 -3.79 -4.73 2.94
N ILE A 176 -2.86 -4.94 2.00
CA ILE A 176 -2.83 -4.21 0.73
C ILE A 176 -3.96 -4.67 -0.20
N HIS A 177 -4.44 -3.76 -1.05
CA HIS A 177 -5.59 -3.97 -1.94
C HIS A 177 -6.86 -4.41 -1.21
N MET A 178 -7.04 -3.95 0.03
CA MET A 178 -8.11 -4.40 0.92
C MET A 178 -8.09 -5.93 1.19
N GLY A 179 -6.99 -6.62 0.91
CA GLY A 179 -6.93 -8.08 0.85
C GLY A 179 -7.85 -8.70 -0.22
N GLN A 180 -8.39 -7.90 -1.15
CA GLN A 180 -9.53 -8.24 -2.01
C GLN A 180 -10.81 -8.60 -1.24
N LEU A 181 -11.02 -8.13 -0.01
CA LEU A 181 -12.18 -8.49 0.80
C LEU A 181 -13.42 -7.63 0.47
N TYR A 182 -14.60 -8.16 0.81
CA TYR A 182 -15.85 -7.38 0.79
C TYR A 182 -16.00 -6.55 2.07
N ALA A 183 -16.89 -5.55 2.05
CA ALA A 183 -17.10 -4.64 3.19
C ALA A 183 -17.44 -5.40 4.49
N ALA A 184 -18.27 -6.45 4.43
CA ALA A 184 -18.62 -7.26 5.59
C ALA A 184 -17.41 -7.99 6.19
N ASP A 185 -16.56 -8.59 5.35
CA ASP A 185 -15.32 -9.26 5.79
C ASP A 185 -14.35 -8.25 6.44
N VAL A 186 -14.23 -7.06 5.88
CA VAL A 186 -13.40 -5.97 6.41
C VAL A 186 -13.95 -5.47 7.75
N GLY A 187 -15.26 -5.23 7.86
CA GLY A 187 -15.89 -4.82 9.11
C GLY A 187 -15.69 -5.83 10.22
N GLN A 188 -15.87 -7.13 9.93
CA GLN A 188 -15.60 -8.19 10.91
C GLN A 188 -14.13 -8.20 11.35
N LEU A 189 -13.18 -8.01 10.43
CA LEU A 189 -11.76 -7.94 10.78
C LEU A 189 -11.44 -6.75 11.69
N ILE A 190 -12.03 -5.58 11.44
CA ILE A 190 -11.84 -4.39 12.28
C ILE A 190 -12.41 -4.63 13.68
N ALA A 191 -13.60 -5.22 13.78
CA ALA A 191 -14.23 -5.55 15.05
C ALA A 191 -13.40 -6.57 15.86
N ASP A 192 -12.89 -7.60 15.20
CA ASP A 192 -12.11 -8.67 15.82
C ASP A 192 -10.66 -8.25 16.17
N HIS A 193 -10.08 -7.28 15.43
CA HIS A 193 -8.66 -6.95 15.51
C HIS A 193 -8.38 -5.44 15.41
N ARG A 194 -8.11 -4.81 16.55
CA ARG A 194 -7.80 -3.37 16.66
C ARG A 194 -6.54 -2.95 15.90
N ASN A 195 -5.66 -3.88 15.56
CA ASN A 195 -4.37 -3.64 14.91
C ASN A 195 -4.36 -3.97 13.41
N VAL A 196 -5.51 -4.23 12.80
CA VAL A 196 -5.62 -4.51 11.36
C VAL A 196 -6.08 -3.25 10.60
N TYR A 197 -5.36 -2.94 9.52
CA TYR A 197 -5.58 -1.77 8.66
C TYR A 197 -5.64 -2.18 7.19
N PHE A 198 -6.14 -1.31 6.33
CA PHE A 198 -6.38 -1.63 4.92
C PHE A 198 -5.87 -0.53 3.99
N MET A 199 -5.08 -0.96 3.01
CA MET A 199 -4.54 -0.12 1.96
C MET A 199 -5.45 -0.20 0.72
N MET A 200 -5.93 0.96 0.25
CA MET A 200 -7.02 1.07 -0.74
C MET A 200 -6.58 0.98 -2.22
N SER A 201 -5.32 0.62 -2.47
CA SER A 201 -4.77 0.50 -3.82
C SER A 201 -5.54 -0.54 -4.64
N HIS A 202 -5.59 -0.32 -5.95
CA HIS A 202 -6.37 -1.12 -6.91
C HIS A 202 -7.89 -1.21 -6.66
N SER A 203 -8.40 -0.55 -5.62
CA SER A 203 -9.76 -0.79 -5.14
C SER A 203 -10.78 0.24 -5.65
N ASN A 204 -10.59 0.69 -6.89
CA ASN A 204 -11.40 1.72 -7.54
C ASN A 204 -11.65 1.40 -9.03
N PRO A 205 -12.68 2.01 -9.66
CA PRO A 205 -13.07 1.75 -11.04
C PRO A 205 -11.97 1.96 -12.08
N VAL A 206 -11.04 2.91 -11.86
CA VAL A 206 -9.93 3.14 -12.81
C VAL A 206 -8.98 1.94 -12.84
N SER A 207 -8.62 1.43 -11.66
CA SER A 207 -7.74 0.25 -11.55
C SER A 207 -8.43 -1.04 -12.02
N ILE A 208 -9.72 -1.19 -11.71
CA ILE A 208 -10.52 -2.34 -12.10
C ILE A 208 -10.66 -2.39 -13.62
N ALA A 209 -10.98 -1.27 -14.26
CA ALA A 209 -11.10 -1.20 -15.72
C ALA A 209 -9.77 -1.53 -16.43
N LYS A 210 -8.64 -1.20 -15.82
CA LYS A 210 -7.29 -1.53 -16.35
C LYS A 210 -6.94 -3.02 -16.21
N ASN A 211 -7.52 -3.71 -15.23
CA ASN A 211 -7.22 -5.11 -14.93
C ASN A 211 -8.52 -5.94 -14.86
N PRO A 212 -9.25 -6.05 -15.99
CA PRO A 212 -10.50 -6.81 -16.01
C PRO A 212 -10.27 -8.27 -15.61
N GLY A 213 -11.23 -8.84 -14.88
CA GLY A 213 -11.17 -10.23 -14.40
C GLY A 213 -10.38 -10.45 -13.10
N GLN A 214 -9.72 -9.41 -12.56
CA GLN A 214 -9.15 -9.47 -11.23
C GLN A 214 -10.20 -9.21 -10.17
N PRO A 215 -10.28 -10.03 -9.10
CA PRO A 215 -11.31 -9.89 -8.07
C PRO A 215 -10.96 -8.80 -7.05
N TRP A 216 -10.61 -7.60 -7.53
CA TRP A 216 -10.37 -6.44 -6.67
C TRP A 216 -11.64 -6.07 -5.89
N ALA A 217 -11.45 -5.57 -4.66
CA ALA A 217 -12.52 -4.89 -3.95
C ALA A 217 -12.87 -3.62 -4.74
N ASN A 218 -14.15 -3.34 -4.98
CA ASN A 218 -14.56 -2.07 -5.57
C ASN A 218 -15.21 -1.22 -4.48
N LEU A 219 -14.54 -0.14 -4.07
CA LEU A 219 -15.03 0.77 -3.02
C LEU A 219 -16.06 1.77 -3.56
N PHE A 220 -16.35 1.73 -4.86
CA PHE A 220 -17.16 2.72 -5.55
C PHE A 220 -18.41 2.12 -6.17
N SER A 221 -19.48 2.91 -6.15
CA SER A 221 -20.63 2.79 -7.05
C SER A 221 -20.53 3.91 -8.09
N GLY A 222 -20.12 3.56 -9.31
CA GLY A 222 -19.79 4.55 -10.34
C GLY A 222 -18.61 5.43 -9.93
N LYS A 223 -18.84 6.73 -9.73
CA LYS A 223 -17.80 7.71 -9.33
C LYS A 223 -17.87 8.13 -7.85
N LYS A 224 -18.80 7.56 -7.07
CA LYS A 224 -18.97 7.83 -5.65
C LYS A 224 -18.56 6.61 -4.84
N LEU A 225 -18.15 6.80 -3.59
CA LEU A 225 -18.00 5.67 -2.65
C LEU A 225 -19.34 4.94 -2.56
N ALA A 226 -19.32 3.61 -2.59
CA ALA A 226 -20.52 2.82 -2.35
C ALA A 226 -20.94 2.94 -0.88
N ASP A 227 -22.24 2.92 -0.60
CA ASP A 227 -22.77 3.27 0.71
C ASP A 227 -22.24 2.39 1.85
N ASN A 228 -22.08 1.08 1.61
CA ASN A 228 -21.52 0.15 2.59
C ASN A 228 -20.06 0.47 2.95
N TRP A 229 -19.24 0.84 1.97
CA TRP A 229 -17.85 1.25 2.22
C TRP A 229 -17.78 2.63 2.87
N LYS A 230 -18.64 3.57 2.44
CA LYS A 230 -18.74 4.89 3.07
C LYS A 230 -19.11 4.76 4.54
N ALA A 231 -20.13 3.97 4.88
CA ALA A 231 -20.53 3.73 6.27
C ALA A 231 -19.36 3.18 7.10
N LEU A 232 -18.65 2.18 6.58
CA LEU A 232 -17.51 1.57 7.29
C LEU A 232 -16.35 2.55 7.50
N MET A 233 -16.08 3.42 6.53
CA MET A 233 -15.05 4.47 6.64
C MET A 233 -15.45 5.57 7.63
N LEU A 234 -16.75 5.88 7.76
CA LEU A 234 -17.25 6.82 8.75
C LEU A 234 -17.18 6.25 10.16
N GLU A 235 -17.46 4.96 10.32
CA GLU A 235 -17.41 4.27 11.62
C GLU A 235 -15.97 4.01 12.08
N HIS A 236 -15.06 3.74 11.13
CA HIS A 236 -13.67 3.37 11.41
C HIS A 236 -12.67 4.17 10.56
N PRO A 237 -12.64 5.51 10.68
CA PRO A 237 -11.83 6.37 9.83
C PRO A 237 -10.32 6.11 9.98
N ASP A 238 -9.89 5.54 11.10
CA ASP A 238 -8.49 5.27 11.41
C ASP A 238 -7.96 3.94 10.83
N ARG A 239 -8.78 3.21 10.06
CA ARG A 239 -8.45 1.87 9.53
C ARG A 239 -8.10 1.83 8.03
N PHE A 240 -8.31 2.91 7.29
CA PHE A 240 -8.15 2.95 5.84
C PHE A 240 -7.01 3.89 5.41
N ILE A 241 -6.19 3.45 4.48
CA ILE A 241 -4.95 4.13 4.07
C ILE A 241 -4.98 4.29 2.55
N LEU A 242 -4.87 5.53 2.09
CA LEU A 242 -4.70 5.81 0.66
C LEU A 242 -3.34 5.32 0.16
N THR A 243 -3.37 4.65 -0.98
CA THR A 243 -2.19 4.17 -1.72
C THR A 243 -2.59 3.89 -3.15
N PHE A 244 -1.65 4.01 -4.09
CA PHE A 244 -1.89 3.74 -5.50
C PHE A 244 -1.27 2.43 -5.99
N ASP A 245 -0.21 1.93 -5.32
CA ASP A 245 0.62 0.81 -5.74
C ASP A 245 1.01 0.91 -7.22
N ASN A 246 1.75 1.96 -7.57
CA ASN A 246 2.31 2.07 -8.89
C ASN A 246 3.48 1.08 -9.03
N VAL A 247 3.26 -0.06 -9.68
CA VAL A 247 4.25 -1.15 -9.80
C VAL A 247 5.11 -0.99 -11.05
N TRP A 248 4.49 -0.62 -12.16
CA TRP A 248 5.12 -0.55 -13.49
C TRP A 248 5.27 0.90 -13.97
N PRO A 249 6.18 1.18 -14.93
CA PRO A 249 6.35 2.54 -15.46
C PRO A 249 5.06 3.18 -15.99
N GLN A 250 4.16 2.39 -16.59
CA GLN A 250 2.87 2.85 -17.11
C GLN A 250 1.78 3.04 -16.05
N ASP A 251 2.01 2.62 -14.80
CA ASP A 251 1.11 2.91 -13.68
C ASP A 251 1.25 4.39 -13.31
N TRP A 252 2.49 4.88 -13.32
CA TRP A 252 2.83 6.29 -13.28
C TRP A 252 2.31 7.02 -14.53
N GLY A 253 1.79 8.24 -14.35
CA GLY A 253 1.27 9.07 -15.45
C GLY A 253 -0.26 9.15 -15.47
N LYS A 254 -0.88 8.99 -16.65
CA LYS A 254 -2.33 9.24 -16.82
C LYS A 254 -3.20 8.41 -15.88
N SER A 255 -2.86 7.14 -15.64
CA SER A 255 -3.65 6.26 -14.75
C SER A 255 -3.55 6.70 -13.30
N TYR A 256 -2.35 7.04 -12.83
CA TYR A 256 -2.11 7.60 -11.51
C TYR A 256 -2.90 8.89 -11.28
N LEU A 257 -2.82 9.85 -12.21
CA LEU A 257 -3.55 11.11 -12.11
C LEU A 257 -5.08 10.91 -12.10
N LYS A 258 -5.61 9.99 -12.92
CA LYS A 258 -7.04 9.66 -12.92
C LYS A 258 -7.50 9.05 -11.61
N GLN A 259 -6.71 8.15 -11.02
CA GLN A 259 -7.00 7.57 -9.71
C GLN A 259 -7.00 8.64 -8.62
N ALA A 260 -5.98 9.51 -8.60
CA ALA A 260 -5.89 10.58 -7.63
C ALA A 260 -7.08 11.55 -7.72
N ALA A 261 -7.45 11.98 -8.93
CA ALA A 261 -8.62 12.84 -9.14
C ALA A 261 -9.94 12.17 -8.69
N LEU A 262 -10.09 10.86 -8.92
CA LEU A 262 -11.26 10.12 -8.46
C LEU A 262 -11.32 10.04 -6.94
N TRP A 263 -10.22 9.67 -6.29
CA TRP A 263 -10.13 9.62 -4.82
C TRP A 263 -10.36 10.99 -4.19
N ARG A 264 -9.81 12.05 -4.79
CA ARG A 264 -10.01 13.43 -4.34
C ARG A 264 -11.48 13.81 -4.30
N LYS A 265 -12.18 13.58 -5.41
CA LYS A 265 -13.62 13.82 -5.51
C LYS A 265 -14.44 12.97 -4.55
N ALA A 266 -14.00 11.73 -4.27
CA ALA A 266 -14.70 10.85 -3.34
C ALA A 266 -14.52 11.31 -1.88
N LEU A 267 -13.28 11.57 -1.48
CA LEU A 267 -12.94 11.97 -0.12
C LEU A 267 -13.47 13.36 0.24
N SER A 268 -13.60 14.28 -0.74
CA SER A 268 -14.22 15.59 -0.51
C SER A 268 -15.71 15.55 -0.16
N THR A 269 -16.35 14.36 -0.24
CA THR A 269 -17.76 14.17 0.18
C THR A 269 -17.91 13.60 1.59
N LEU A 270 -16.79 13.34 2.28
CA LEU A 270 -16.75 12.86 3.66
C LEU A 270 -16.59 14.05 4.63
N PRO A 271 -16.92 13.87 5.92
CA PRO A 271 -16.49 14.80 6.96
C PRO A 271 -14.99 15.05 6.90
N LEU A 272 -14.57 16.28 7.21
CA LEU A 272 -13.20 16.75 7.04
C LEU A 272 -12.19 15.83 7.74
N ASP A 273 -12.39 15.55 9.01
CA ASP A 273 -11.56 14.66 9.83
C ASP A 273 -11.41 13.26 9.22
N VAL A 274 -12.49 12.68 8.72
CA VAL A 274 -12.48 11.38 8.02
C VAL A 274 -11.69 11.46 6.71
N ALA A 275 -11.92 12.50 5.91
CA ALA A 275 -11.21 12.70 4.65
C ALA A 275 -9.70 12.80 4.88
N HIS A 276 -9.27 13.61 5.86
CA HIS A 276 -7.86 13.77 6.24
C HIS A 276 -7.25 12.47 6.77
N ALA A 277 -7.97 11.72 7.62
CA ALA A 277 -7.50 10.43 8.14
C ALA A 277 -7.19 9.44 7.01
N LEU A 278 -8.10 9.29 6.05
CA LEU A 278 -7.96 8.38 4.91
C LEU A 278 -6.88 8.82 3.92
N ALA A 279 -6.85 10.13 3.64
CA ALA A 279 -6.00 10.75 2.62
C ALA A 279 -4.51 10.76 2.99
N HIS A 280 -4.20 11.02 4.27
CA HIS A 280 -2.82 11.12 4.74
C HIS A 280 -2.63 10.76 6.22
N GLY A 281 -3.55 11.15 7.12
CA GLY A 281 -3.32 11.10 8.56
C GLY A 281 -3.01 9.70 9.10
N ASN A 282 -3.65 8.66 8.57
CA ASN A 282 -3.35 7.29 8.95
C ASN A 282 -1.96 6.85 8.50
N ALA A 283 -1.53 7.24 7.29
CA ALA A 283 -0.18 6.92 6.82
C ALA A 283 0.88 7.67 7.64
N GLU A 284 0.66 8.94 7.92
CA GLU A 284 1.55 9.77 8.73
C GLU A 284 1.74 9.19 10.13
N ARG A 285 0.64 8.83 10.80
CA ARG A 285 0.67 8.21 12.13
C ARG A 285 1.38 6.85 12.12
N LEU A 286 1.04 5.97 11.18
CA LEU A 286 1.53 4.59 11.17
C LEU A 286 3.01 4.48 10.81
N TRP A 287 3.49 5.29 9.86
CA TRP A 287 4.90 5.30 9.44
C TRP A 287 5.73 6.42 10.06
N ARG A 288 5.13 7.27 10.92
CA ARG A 288 5.78 8.42 11.55
C ARG A 288 6.41 9.35 10.50
N LEU A 289 5.65 9.62 9.44
CA LEU A 289 6.10 10.46 8.33
C LEU A 289 6.18 11.93 8.77
N PRO A 290 7.03 12.74 8.13
CA PRO A 290 7.03 14.18 8.37
C PRO A 290 5.65 14.75 8.01
N VAL A 291 5.08 15.52 8.94
CA VAL A 291 3.85 16.30 8.71
C VAL A 291 4.26 17.68 8.18
N PRO A 292 3.60 18.20 7.14
CA PRO A 292 3.87 19.54 6.60
C PRO A 292 3.65 20.68 7.59
#